data_AF-A0AAV8R6T8-F1
#
_entry.id   AF-A0AAV8R6T8-F1
#
_cell.length_a   1.000
_cell.length_b   1.000
_cell.length_c   1.000
_cell.angle_alpha   90.00
_cell.angle_beta   90.00
_cell.angle_gamma   90.00
#
_symmetry.space_group_name_H-M   'P 1'
#
loop_
_entity.id
_entity.type
_entity.pdbx_description
1 polymer ?
#
loop_
_entity_poly.entity_id
_entity_poly.type
_entity_poly.pdbx_seq_one_letter_code
_entity_poly.pdbx_strand_id
1 'polypeptide(L)'
;MLEAKWMQLCDDIESGSVSSEITEVAMRRAVEELLGGPRPDLAARIRGASSRKNWSGILPLLWPELRYIACVSTGSMEQYYPTLKHYAGEGVPLLGGDYFASECPIGINMDRTLPPELTSFVILPSAAYFEFLPFDFGASSAAKETVDISGVEVGKMYEVVVTTYRGLYRYRLNDVVKVVGFHNSSPRVEFITRAPKQASEVFTERDLMSAMASFELMVGERDGEQMVEFAGYLDPNSDQKHLIIFVELSKDCTLLQSERMEESITHLRR
;
A
#
# COMPACT_ATOMS: atom_id res chain seq x y z
N MET A 1 1.36 -16.02 3.86
CA MET A 1 0.74 -16.86 4.93
C MET A 1 -0.08 -18.02 4.37
N LEU A 2 -1.09 -17.78 3.52
CA LEU A 2 -1.95 -18.85 3.01
C LEU A 2 -1.17 -19.92 2.22
N GLU A 3 -0.24 -19.52 1.36
CA GLU A 3 0.64 -20.43 0.60
C GLU A 3 1.41 -21.43 1.48
N ALA A 4 1.82 -21.03 2.68
CA ALA A 4 2.59 -21.89 3.59
C ALA A 4 1.73 -22.83 4.42
N LYS A 5 0.44 -22.52 4.61
CA LYS A 5 -0.44 -23.19 5.58
C LYS A 5 -1.73 -23.76 4.98
N TRP A 6 -1.95 -23.63 3.67
CA TRP A 6 -3.21 -24.05 3.03
C TRP A 6 -3.52 -25.54 3.26
N MET A 7 -2.51 -26.41 3.34
CA MET A 7 -2.70 -27.85 3.62
C MET A 7 -3.35 -28.06 4.99
N GLN A 8 -2.75 -27.50 6.04
CA GLN A 8 -3.29 -27.57 7.39
C GLN A 8 -4.70 -26.95 7.47
N LEU A 9 -4.91 -25.81 6.81
CA LEU A 9 -6.24 -25.18 6.79
C LEU A 9 -7.29 -26.05 6.10
N CYS A 10 -6.93 -26.78 5.04
CA CYS A 10 -7.83 -27.74 4.40
C CYS A 10 -8.15 -28.90 5.34
N ASP A 11 -7.17 -29.42 6.08
CA ASP A 11 -7.37 -30.55 7.01
C ASP A 11 -8.26 -30.14 8.20
N ASP A 12 -8.10 -28.91 8.70
CA ASP A 12 -8.96 -28.34 9.74
C ASP A 12 -10.42 -28.20 9.25
N ILE A 13 -10.62 -27.71 8.03
CA ILE A 13 -11.96 -27.59 7.41
C ILE A 13 -12.57 -28.97 7.14
N GLU A 14 -11.76 -29.92 6.66
CA GLU A 14 -12.19 -31.28 6.35
C GLU A 14 -12.63 -32.03 7.61
N SER A 15 -11.85 -31.94 8.69
CA SER A 15 -12.16 -32.56 9.98
C SER A 15 -13.19 -31.80 10.81
N GLY A 16 -13.40 -30.51 10.53
CA GLY A 16 -14.23 -29.62 11.34
C GLY A 16 -13.62 -29.29 12.71
N SER A 17 -12.30 -29.42 12.85
CA SER A 17 -11.58 -29.22 14.11
C SER A 17 -10.35 -28.35 13.89
N VAL A 18 -10.02 -27.49 14.85
CA VAL A 18 -8.91 -26.54 14.71
C VAL A 18 -7.59 -27.22 15.08
N SER A 19 -6.52 -26.96 14.32
CA SER A 19 -5.17 -27.45 14.59
C SER A 19 -4.75 -27.22 16.05
N SER A 20 -4.02 -28.19 16.63
CA SER A 20 -3.46 -28.07 17.98
C SER A 20 -2.41 -26.96 18.12
N GLU A 21 -1.93 -26.38 17.00
CA GLU A 21 -1.06 -25.19 17.01
C GLU A 21 -1.75 -23.98 17.64
N ILE A 22 -3.08 -23.88 17.53
CA ILE A 22 -3.86 -22.80 18.14
C ILE A 22 -4.19 -23.17 19.58
N THR A 23 -3.51 -22.58 20.56
CA THR A 23 -3.67 -22.94 21.98
C THR A 23 -4.76 -22.13 22.69
N GLU A 24 -5.14 -20.98 22.14
CA GLU A 24 -6.09 -20.05 22.77
C GLU A 24 -7.53 -20.60 22.68
N VAL A 25 -8.13 -20.87 23.84
CA VAL A 25 -9.40 -21.61 23.93
C VAL A 25 -10.56 -20.83 23.31
N ALA A 26 -10.63 -19.50 23.46
CA ALA A 26 -11.73 -18.71 22.92
C ALA A 26 -11.73 -18.71 21.38
N MET A 27 -10.56 -18.56 20.77
CA MET A 27 -10.35 -18.63 19.32
C MET A 27 -10.70 -20.00 18.78
N ARG A 28 -10.21 -21.09 19.40
CA ARG A 28 -10.57 -22.45 19.00
C ARG A 28 -12.09 -22.63 18.98
N ARG A 29 -12.74 -22.25 20.08
CA ARG A 29 -14.18 -22.42 20.25
C ARG A 29 -14.97 -21.61 19.22
N ALA A 30 -14.57 -20.36 18.97
CA ALA A 30 -15.20 -19.49 17.98
C ALA A 30 -15.06 -20.05 16.54
N VAL A 31 -13.90 -20.59 16.19
CA VAL A 31 -13.67 -21.17 14.85
C VAL A 31 -14.38 -22.50 14.69
N GLU A 32 -14.37 -23.38 15.70
CA GLU A 32 -15.10 -24.66 15.69
C GLU A 32 -16.62 -24.43 15.57
N GLU A 33 -17.16 -23.43 16.27
CA GLU A 33 -18.56 -23.02 16.16
C GLU A 33 -18.90 -22.52 14.74
N LEU A 34 -18.02 -21.72 14.13
CA LEU A 34 -18.19 -21.24 12.76
C LEU A 34 -18.12 -22.37 11.72
N LEU A 35 -17.18 -23.31 11.89
CA LEU A 35 -17.07 -24.48 11.02
C LEU A 35 -18.35 -25.32 11.09
N GLY A 36 -18.88 -25.51 12.30
CA GLY A 36 -20.14 -26.24 12.52
C GLY A 36 -20.05 -27.73 12.20
N GLY A 37 -18.83 -28.29 12.19
CA GLY A 37 -18.54 -29.69 11.85
C GLY A 37 -17.72 -29.89 10.56
N PRO A 38 -17.47 -31.15 10.17
CA PRO A 38 -16.68 -31.51 8.99
C PRO A 38 -17.23 -30.96 7.67
N ARG A 39 -16.38 -30.37 6.81
CA ARG A 39 -16.74 -29.84 5.48
C ARG A 39 -15.80 -30.33 4.37
N PRO A 40 -15.83 -31.62 4.02
CA PRO A 40 -14.90 -32.21 3.05
C PRO A 40 -14.99 -31.60 1.65
N ASP A 41 -16.19 -31.24 1.18
CA ASP A 41 -16.38 -30.65 -0.15
C ASP A 41 -15.71 -29.27 -0.27
N LEU A 42 -15.79 -28.46 0.79
CA LEU A 42 -15.14 -27.14 0.84
C LEU A 42 -13.62 -27.28 0.89
N ALA A 43 -13.12 -28.21 1.72
CA ALA A 43 -11.70 -28.51 1.80
C ALA A 43 -11.14 -28.99 0.45
N ALA A 44 -11.84 -29.89 -0.24
CA ALA A 44 -11.46 -30.38 -1.57
C ALA A 44 -11.41 -29.24 -2.60
N ARG A 45 -12.38 -28.32 -2.58
CA ARG A 45 -12.40 -27.14 -3.48
C ARG A 45 -11.19 -26.22 -3.23
N ILE A 46 -10.90 -25.90 -1.98
CA ILE A 46 -9.77 -25.03 -1.60
C ILE A 46 -8.44 -25.71 -1.96
N ARG A 47 -8.29 -27.00 -1.63
CA ARG A 47 -7.14 -27.83 -1.98
C ARG A 47 -6.89 -27.87 -3.50
N GLY A 48 -7.95 -27.98 -4.30
CA GLY A 48 -7.88 -27.91 -5.76
C GLY A 48 -7.41 -26.56 -6.30
N ALA A 49 -7.77 -25.46 -5.64
CA ALA A 49 -7.29 -24.12 -6.01
C ALA A 49 -5.84 -23.88 -5.57
N SER A 50 -5.50 -24.19 -4.30
CA SER A 50 -4.21 -23.88 -3.68
C SER A 50 -3.06 -24.81 -4.07
N SER A 51 -3.35 -25.99 -4.63
CA SER A 51 -2.30 -26.92 -5.13
C SER A 51 -1.65 -26.48 -6.45
N ARG A 52 -2.10 -25.37 -7.04
CA ARG A 52 -1.50 -24.78 -8.24
C ARG A 52 -0.10 -24.25 -7.95
N LYS A 53 0.80 -24.40 -8.92
CA LYS A 53 2.15 -23.81 -8.87
C LYS A 53 2.16 -22.30 -9.00
N ASN A 54 1.20 -21.74 -9.74
CA ASN A 54 1.05 -20.30 -9.96
C ASN A 54 -0.27 -19.85 -9.32
N TRP A 55 -0.18 -18.85 -8.45
CA TRP A 55 -1.30 -18.28 -7.68
C TRP A 55 -1.89 -17.02 -8.35
N SER A 56 -1.56 -16.76 -9.61
CA SER A 56 -2.22 -15.73 -10.40
C SER A 56 -3.73 -15.97 -10.45
N GLY A 57 -4.52 -14.95 -10.10
CA GLY A 57 -5.97 -15.06 -10.05
C GLY A 57 -6.50 -16.07 -9.03
N ILE A 58 -5.73 -16.39 -7.97
CA ILE A 58 -6.16 -17.34 -6.93
C ILE A 58 -7.35 -16.80 -6.11
N LEU A 59 -7.44 -15.48 -5.93
CA LEU A 59 -8.47 -14.86 -5.08
C LEU A 59 -9.90 -15.16 -5.55
N PRO A 60 -10.27 -14.97 -6.84
CA PRO A 60 -11.61 -15.36 -7.30
C PRO A 60 -11.87 -16.88 -7.27
N LEU A 61 -10.84 -17.73 -7.23
CA LEU A 61 -11.03 -19.19 -7.09
C LEU A 61 -11.37 -19.59 -5.65
N LEU A 62 -10.68 -18.98 -4.69
CA LEU A 62 -10.91 -19.19 -3.26
C LEU A 62 -12.25 -18.56 -2.83
N TRP A 63 -12.52 -17.35 -3.31
CA TRP A 63 -13.73 -16.56 -3.06
C TRP A 63 -14.49 -16.28 -4.38
N PRO A 64 -15.38 -17.20 -4.83
CA PRO A 64 -16.09 -17.07 -6.11
C PRO A 64 -16.98 -15.83 -6.23
N GLU A 65 -17.48 -15.33 -5.10
CA GLU A 65 -18.33 -14.13 -5.03
C GLU A 65 -17.53 -12.83 -4.82
N LEU A 66 -16.20 -12.87 -4.98
CA LEU A 66 -15.32 -11.71 -4.84
C LEU A 66 -15.62 -10.69 -5.93
N ARG A 67 -16.04 -9.48 -5.53
CA ARG A 67 -16.39 -8.39 -6.47
C ARG A 67 -15.30 -7.35 -6.65
N TYR A 68 -14.49 -7.13 -5.64
CA TYR A 68 -13.39 -6.18 -5.64
C TYR A 68 -12.49 -6.43 -4.42
N ILE A 69 -11.29 -5.86 -4.45
CA ILE A 69 -10.37 -5.81 -3.31
C ILE A 69 -10.19 -4.34 -2.95
N ALA A 70 -10.37 -3.99 -1.68
CA ALA A 70 -10.21 -2.62 -1.22
C ALA A 70 -9.04 -2.54 -0.24
N CYS A 71 -8.04 -1.72 -0.55
CA CYS A 71 -6.86 -1.54 0.28
C CYS A 71 -6.21 -0.17 0.04
N VAL A 72 -5.35 0.26 0.96
CA VAL A 72 -4.47 1.41 0.72
C VAL A 72 -3.43 1.00 -0.31
N SER A 73 -3.32 1.77 -1.39
CA SER A 73 -2.41 1.49 -2.50
C SER A 73 -1.50 2.68 -2.84
N THR A 74 -1.51 3.73 -2.02
CA THR A 74 -0.71 4.95 -2.22
C THR A 74 0.49 5.00 -1.26
N GLY A 75 1.48 5.84 -1.55
CA GLY A 75 2.68 5.98 -0.72
C GLY A 75 3.55 4.73 -0.82
N SER A 76 4.17 4.28 0.28
CA SER A 76 4.95 3.04 0.27
C SER A 76 4.16 1.79 -0.08
N MET A 77 2.82 1.81 -0.02
CA MET A 77 2.01 0.65 -0.38
C MET A 77 1.87 0.45 -1.90
N GLU A 78 2.23 1.46 -2.70
CA GLU A 78 2.16 1.41 -4.17
C GLU A 78 2.98 0.27 -4.78
N GLN A 79 4.13 -0.06 -4.19
CA GLN A 79 5.00 -1.17 -4.62
C GLN A 79 4.32 -2.54 -4.58
N TYR A 80 3.29 -2.72 -3.74
CA TYR A 80 2.57 -3.99 -3.61
C TYR A 80 1.42 -4.12 -4.60
N TYR A 81 1.09 -3.05 -5.33
CA TYR A 81 -0.03 -3.03 -6.27
C TYR A 81 0.12 -4.08 -7.41
N PRO A 82 1.30 -4.30 -8.02
CA PRO A 82 1.50 -5.38 -8.99
C PRO A 82 1.27 -6.77 -8.39
N THR A 83 1.77 -7.02 -7.18
CA THR A 83 1.57 -8.29 -6.45
C THR A 83 0.08 -8.53 -6.15
N LEU A 84 -0.65 -7.49 -5.76
CA LEU A 84 -2.10 -7.58 -5.58
C LEU A 84 -2.83 -7.89 -6.88
N LYS A 85 -2.46 -7.22 -7.99
CA LYS A 85 -3.01 -7.51 -9.32
C LYS A 85 -2.77 -8.95 -9.73
N HIS A 86 -1.57 -9.49 -9.45
CA HIS A 86 -1.26 -10.88 -9.74
C HIS A 86 -2.23 -11.84 -9.07
N TYR A 87 -2.42 -11.74 -7.74
CA TYR A 87 -3.32 -12.64 -7.01
C TYR A 87 -4.80 -12.40 -7.34
N ALA A 88 -5.18 -11.15 -7.64
CA ALA A 88 -6.53 -10.76 -8.04
C ALA A 88 -6.91 -11.31 -9.43
N GLY A 89 -5.95 -11.32 -10.35
CA GLY A 89 -6.17 -11.55 -11.77
C GLY A 89 -6.85 -10.37 -12.46
N GLU A 90 -7.03 -10.46 -13.78
CA GLU A 90 -7.58 -9.37 -14.60
C GLU A 90 -9.06 -9.04 -14.30
N GLY A 91 -9.80 -9.99 -13.72
CA GLY A 91 -11.25 -9.89 -13.54
C GLY A 91 -11.72 -9.19 -12.25
N VAL A 92 -10.81 -8.89 -11.31
CA VAL A 92 -11.17 -8.35 -9.98
C VAL A 92 -10.65 -6.92 -9.83
N PRO A 93 -11.53 -5.91 -9.76
CA PRO A 93 -11.12 -4.52 -9.53
C PRO A 93 -10.39 -4.33 -8.20
N LEU A 94 -9.28 -3.61 -8.24
CA LEU A 94 -8.60 -3.09 -7.06
C LEU A 94 -9.10 -1.67 -6.80
N LEU A 95 -9.68 -1.44 -5.62
CA LEU A 95 -10.22 -0.16 -5.20
C LEU A 95 -9.29 0.52 -4.19
N GLY A 96 -8.88 1.74 -4.49
CA GLY A 96 -8.11 2.58 -3.58
C GLY A 96 -8.87 2.84 -2.27
N GLY A 97 -8.12 2.89 -1.17
CA GLY A 97 -8.59 3.28 0.15
C GLY A 97 -8.82 4.78 0.28
N ASP A 98 -9.27 5.20 1.45
CA ASP A 98 -9.41 6.59 1.86
C ASP A 98 -8.15 7.07 2.60
N TYR A 99 -8.02 8.39 2.79
CA TYR A 99 -6.89 8.99 3.48
C TYR A 99 -7.23 9.30 4.94
N PHE A 100 -6.77 8.42 5.83
CA PHE A 100 -7.00 8.49 7.27
C PHE A 100 -5.70 8.39 8.06
N ALA A 101 -5.69 9.00 9.25
CA ALA A 101 -4.66 8.84 10.25
C ALA A 101 -5.31 8.61 11.63
N SER A 102 -4.52 8.16 12.60
CA SER A 102 -5.00 7.92 13.97
C SER A 102 -5.54 9.20 14.63
N GLU A 103 -5.01 10.36 14.24
CA GLU A 103 -5.34 11.67 14.75
C GLU A 103 -6.73 12.14 14.30
N CYS A 104 -7.06 11.94 13.02
CA CYS A 104 -8.34 12.28 12.43
C CYS A 104 -8.52 11.68 11.03
N PRO A 105 -9.76 11.56 10.53
CA PRO A 105 -9.98 11.33 9.12
C PRO A 105 -9.62 12.59 8.30
N ILE A 106 -8.91 12.45 7.19
CA ILE A 106 -8.42 13.60 6.40
C ILE A 106 -9.21 13.77 5.11
N GLY A 107 -9.29 12.73 4.29
CA GLY A 107 -9.92 12.82 2.97
C GLY A 107 -10.44 11.50 2.44
N ILE A 108 -11.33 11.59 1.46
CA ILE A 108 -11.94 10.42 0.80
C ILE A 108 -11.49 10.32 -0.64
N ASN A 109 -11.31 9.08 -1.11
CA ASN A 109 -11.04 8.83 -2.52
C ASN A 109 -12.37 8.73 -3.28
N MET A 110 -12.67 9.77 -4.06
CA MET A 110 -13.89 9.81 -4.88
C MET A 110 -13.78 8.96 -6.15
N ASP A 111 -12.56 8.69 -6.62
CA ASP A 111 -12.27 7.98 -7.87
C ASP A 111 -11.55 6.65 -7.57
N ARG A 112 -12.21 5.78 -6.80
CA ARG A 112 -11.59 4.58 -6.19
C ARG A 112 -11.06 3.55 -7.19
N THR A 113 -11.49 3.59 -8.44
CA THR A 113 -11.04 2.66 -9.49
C THR A 113 -9.79 3.13 -10.22
N LEU A 114 -9.34 4.37 -9.98
CA LEU A 114 -8.11 4.86 -10.57
C LEU A 114 -6.90 4.10 -10.01
N PRO A 115 -5.84 3.95 -10.82
CA PRO A 115 -4.63 3.33 -10.34
C PRO A 115 -3.92 4.23 -9.30
N PRO A 116 -3.01 3.66 -8.49
CA PRO A 116 -2.33 4.37 -7.41
C PRO A 116 -1.72 5.72 -7.80
N GLU A 117 -1.11 5.79 -8.98
CA GLU A 117 -0.35 6.94 -9.49
C GLU A 117 -1.25 8.14 -9.76
N LEU A 118 -2.56 7.90 -9.96
CA LEU A 118 -3.58 8.92 -10.23
C LEU A 118 -4.52 9.11 -9.04
N THR A 119 -4.23 8.45 -7.91
CA THR A 119 -5.09 8.50 -6.72
C THR A 119 -4.94 9.84 -6.02
N SER A 120 -6.08 10.42 -5.65
CA SER A 120 -6.13 11.67 -4.92
C SER A 120 -7.36 11.71 -4.03
N PHE A 121 -7.29 12.52 -2.98
CA PHE A 121 -8.24 12.54 -1.89
C PHE A 121 -8.88 13.92 -1.79
N VAL A 122 -10.20 13.95 -1.65
CA VAL A 122 -10.92 15.18 -1.32
C VAL A 122 -10.89 15.35 0.18
N ILE A 123 -10.29 16.44 0.66
CA ILE A 123 -10.22 16.73 2.09
C ILE A 123 -11.65 16.93 2.62
N LEU A 124 -11.90 16.47 3.85
CA LEU A 124 -13.20 16.58 4.53
C LEU A 124 -13.18 17.78 5.48
N PRO A 125 -13.69 18.98 5.11
CA PRO A 125 -13.52 20.19 5.92
C PRO A 125 -14.21 20.11 7.30
N SER A 126 -15.17 19.19 7.48
CA SER A 126 -15.87 18.97 8.74
C SER A 126 -15.19 17.96 9.67
N ALA A 127 -14.14 17.26 9.23
CA ALA A 127 -13.47 16.23 10.03
C ALA A 127 -12.55 16.83 11.10
N ALA A 128 -11.86 17.92 10.76
CA ALA A 128 -10.98 18.70 11.61
C ALA A 128 -10.82 20.11 10.99
N TYR A 129 -10.20 21.03 11.72
CA TYR A 129 -9.71 22.26 11.11
C TYR A 129 -8.33 21.99 10.50
N PHE A 130 -8.19 22.24 9.19
CA PHE A 130 -7.00 21.93 8.41
C PHE A 130 -6.24 23.21 8.05
N GLU A 131 -4.98 23.24 8.44
CA GLU A 131 -3.99 24.23 8.03
C GLU A 131 -2.94 23.54 7.14
N PHE A 132 -2.30 24.32 6.27
CA PHE A 132 -1.33 23.82 5.31
C PHE A 132 -0.03 24.61 5.41
N LEU A 133 1.04 23.94 5.82
CA LEU A 133 2.36 24.56 5.92
C LEU A 133 3.08 24.41 4.56
N PRO A 134 3.43 25.50 3.84
CA PRO A 134 4.01 25.36 2.51
C PRO A 134 5.34 24.57 2.52
N PHE A 135 5.43 23.54 1.68
CA PHE A 135 6.55 22.61 1.65
C PHE A 135 7.31 22.70 0.32
N ASP A 136 8.64 22.65 0.38
CA ASP A 136 9.51 22.63 -0.79
C ASP A 136 10.75 21.77 -0.49
N PHE A 137 11.17 20.95 -1.44
CA PHE A 137 12.31 20.06 -1.27
C PHE A 137 13.61 20.88 -1.27
N GLY A 138 14.41 20.74 -0.22
CA GLY A 138 15.72 21.42 -0.11
C GLY A 138 15.68 22.88 0.32
N ALA A 139 14.50 23.46 0.57
CA ALA A 139 14.41 24.78 1.20
C ALA A 139 14.77 24.68 2.69
N SER A 140 15.64 25.57 3.18
CA SER A 140 15.88 25.69 4.61
C SER A 140 14.59 26.13 5.31
N SER A 141 14.38 25.62 6.52
CA SER A 141 13.22 25.87 7.38
C SER A 141 13.10 27.35 7.82
N ALA A 142 12.96 28.27 6.88
CA ALA A 142 12.39 29.56 7.16
C ALA A 142 10.97 29.32 7.72
N ALA A 143 10.62 30.01 8.80
CA ALA A 143 9.30 29.92 9.40
C ALA A 143 8.26 30.42 8.40
N LYS A 144 7.69 29.51 7.62
CA LYS A 144 6.57 29.79 6.73
C LYS A 144 5.30 29.76 7.56
N GLU A 145 4.44 30.75 7.35
CA GLU A 145 3.12 30.76 7.96
C GLU A 145 2.25 29.69 7.29
N THR A 146 1.38 29.07 8.07
CA THR A 146 0.38 28.15 7.54
C THR A 146 -0.68 28.93 6.76
N VAL A 147 -1.23 28.30 5.73
CA VAL A 147 -2.41 28.81 5.02
C VAL A 147 -3.64 28.00 5.44
N ASP A 148 -4.81 28.65 5.45
CA ASP A 148 -6.09 27.98 5.66
C ASP A 148 -6.45 27.07 4.47
N ILE A 149 -7.42 26.17 4.65
CA ILE A 149 -7.90 25.24 3.64
C ILE A 149 -8.34 25.92 2.33
N SER A 150 -8.87 27.15 2.38
CA SER A 150 -9.24 27.92 1.19
C SER A 150 -8.07 28.66 0.53
N GLY A 151 -6.93 28.76 1.22
CA GLY A 151 -5.73 29.48 0.77
C GLY A 151 -4.71 28.61 0.02
N VAL A 152 -5.01 27.33 -0.18
CA VAL A 152 -4.10 26.41 -0.89
C VAL A 152 -4.15 26.64 -2.40
N GLU A 153 -3.02 26.42 -3.07
CA GLU A 153 -2.89 26.65 -4.51
C GLU A 153 -2.60 25.34 -5.26
N VAL A 154 -3.24 25.15 -6.41
CA VAL A 154 -3.02 23.98 -7.27
C VAL A 154 -1.56 23.92 -7.71
N GLY A 155 -0.99 22.72 -7.65
CA GLY A 155 0.40 22.43 -8.01
C GLY A 155 1.38 22.61 -6.85
N LYS A 156 1.00 23.30 -5.76
CA LYS A 156 1.87 23.49 -4.60
C LYS A 156 1.79 22.32 -3.62
N MET A 157 2.89 22.12 -2.90
CA MET A 157 3.03 21.11 -1.87
C MET A 157 2.94 21.74 -0.49
N TYR A 158 2.32 21.00 0.43
CA TYR A 158 2.09 21.44 1.79
C TYR A 158 2.23 20.27 2.74
N GLU A 159 2.74 20.55 3.93
CA GLU A 159 2.57 19.65 5.06
C GLU A 159 1.23 19.92 5.74
N VAL A 160 0.47 18.85 6.02
CA VAL A 160 -0.84 18.95 6.65
C VAL A 160 -0.71 19.19 8.16
N VAL A 161 -1.37 20.23 8.64
CA VAL A 161 -1.47 20.60 10.05
C VAL A 161 -2.93 20.53 10.47
N VAL A 162 -3.24 19.88 11.58
CA VAL A 162 -4.62 19.62 12.01
C VAL A 162 -4.90 20.15 13.41
N THR A 163 -6.10 20.71 13.58
CA THR A 163 -6.71 20.94 14.88
C THR A 163 -7.97 20.08 14.99
N THR A 164 -8.00 19.14 15.94
CA THR A 164 -9.05 18.12 16.05
C THR A 164 -9.99 18.39 17.21
N TYR A 165 -11.21 17.87 17.13
CA TYR A 165 -12.19 17.90 18.24
C TYR A 165 -11.70 17.25 19.53
N ARG A 166 -10.66 16.42 19.46
CA ARG A 166 -10.12 15.64 20.58
C ARG A 166 -8.86 16.25 21.20
N GLY A 167 -8.56 17.51 20.89
CA GLY A 167 -7.58 18.30 21.63
C GLY A 167 -6.16 18.29 21.05
N LEU A 168 -5.99 17.86 19.80
CA LEU A 168 -4.77 18.19 19.04
C LEU A 168 -4.93 19.60 18.48
N TYR A 169 -4.00 20.50 18.76
CA TYR A 169 -4.04 21.89 18.30
C TYR A 169 -2.82 22.17 17.44
N ARG A 170 -3.05 22.58 16.19
CA ARG A 170 -2.02 22.84 15.18
C ARG A 170 -0.96 21.72 15.11
N TYR A 171 -1.44 20.47 15.18
CA TYR A 171 -0.61 19.29 15.18
C TYR A 171 -0.13 18.99 13.77
N ARG A 172 1.19 18.87 13.60
CA ARG A 172 1.81 18.51 12.33
C ARG A 172 1.64 17.01 12.07
N LEU A 173 0.84 16.64 11.07
CA LEU A 173 0.68 15.24 10.67
C LEU A 173 1.95 14.66 10.04
N ASN A 174 2.89 15.53 9.64
CA ASN A 174 4.07 15.17 8.85
C ASN A 174 3.69 14.48 7.53
N ASP A 175 2.50 14.73 7.00
CA ASP A 175 2.11 14.30 5.67
C ASP A 175 2.32 15.44 4.70
N VAL A 176 3.17 15.22 3.70
CA VAL A 176 3.30 16.14 2.58
C VAL A 176 2.28 15.74 1.53
N VAL A 177 1.48 16.71 1.10
CA VAL A 177 0.47 16.54 0.06
C VAL A 177 0.63 17.60 -1.02
N LYS A 178 0.25 17.27 -2.25
CA LYS A 178 0.19 18.20 -3.38
C LYS A 178 -1.25 18.49 -3.72
N VAL A 179 -1.62 19.76 -3.84
CA VAL A 179 -2.96 20.12 -4.30
C VAL A 179 -3.03 19.92 -5.81
N VAL A 180 -3.97 19.10 -6.27
CA VAL A 180 -4.14 18.79 -7.70
C VAL A 180 -5.43 19.35 -8.29
N GLY A 181 -6.30 19.88 -7.45
CA GLY A 181 -7.50 20.56 -7.87
C GLY A 181 -8.44 20.76 -6.70
N PHE A 182 -9.72 20.91 -7.02
CA PHE A 182 -10.78 21.06 -6.03
C PHE A 182 -11.99 20.23 -6.43
N HIS A 183 -12.64 19.63 -5.43
CA HIS A 183 -14.01 19.12 -5.56
C HIS A 183 -14.94 20.17 -4.96
N ASN A 184 -15.68 20.88 -5.81
CA ASN A 184 -16.36 22.12 -5.41
C ASN A 184 -15.34 23.09 -4.80
N SER A 185 -15.50 23.43 -3.52
CA SER A 185 -14.56 24.29 -2.78
C SER A 185 -13.56 23.51 -1.93
N SER A 186 -13.67 22.17 -1.84
CA SER A 186 -12.75 21.39 -1.01
C SER A 186 -11.52 20.97 -1.79
N PRO A 187 -10.29 21.15 -1.26
CA PRO A 187 -9.07 20.73 -1.93
C PRO A 187 -9.05 19.24 -2.24
N ARG A 188 -8.62 18.91 -3.46
CA ARG A 188 -8.26 17.56 -3.89
C ARG A 188 -6.73 17.44 -3.83
N VAL A 189 -6.23 16.48 -3.07
CA VAL A 189 -4.80 16.34 -2.77
C VAL A 189 -4.24 14.96 -3.09
N GLU A 190 -3.02 14.91 -3.58
CA GLU A 190 -2.22 13.68 -3.73
C GLU A 190 -1.29 13.54 -2.53
N PHE A 191 -1.19 12.33 -1.98
CA PHE A 191 -0.18 12.03 -0.95
C PHE A 191 1.20 11.95 -1.60
N ILE A 192 2.18 12.66 -1.04
CA ILE A 192 3.51 12.79 -1.64
C ILE A 192 4.53 11.93 -0.92
N THR A 193 4.68 12.16 0.39
CA THR A 193 5.62 11.46 1.28
C THR A 193 5.32 11.87 2.72
N ARG A 194 5.83 11.12 3.69
CA ARG A 194 6.02 11.67 5.04
C ARG A 194 7.11 12.73 5.03
N ALA A 195 6.89 13.83 5.73
CA ALA A 195 7.87 14.89 5.92
C ALA A 195 9.09 14.34 6.71
N PRO A 196 10.32 14.79 6.39
CA PRO A 196 11.50 14.37 7.12
C PRO A 196 11.40 14.77 8.59
N LYS A 197 11.86 13.90 9.50
CA LYS A 197 11.82 14.16 10.94
C LYS A 197 12.88 15.18 11.37
N GLN A 198 13.96 15.29 10.60
CA GLN A 198 15.06 16.22 10.88
C GLN A 198 15.42 17.00 9.61
N ALA A 199 15.74 18.28 9.76
CA ALA A 199 16.20 19.11 8.64
C ALA A 199 17.53 18.62 8.00
N SER A 200 18.25 17.72 8.67
CA SER A 200 19.50 17.11 8.17
C SER A 200 19.28 15.79 7.43
N GLU A 201 18.03 15.34 7.32
CA GLU A 201 17.62 14.15 6.60
C GLU A 201 17.48 14.52 5.11
N VAL A 202 18.46 14.09 4.33
CA VAL A 202 18.59 14.43 2.90
C VAL A 202 17.75 13.48 2.03
N PHE A 203 17.39 12.31 2.56
CA PHE A 203 16.69 11.25 1.85
C PHE A 203 15.27 11.09 2.41
N THR A 204 14.27 11.18 1.54
CA THR A 204 12.88 10.91 1.90
C THR A 204 12.47 9.48 1.56
N GLU A 205 11.37 9.01 2.15
CA GLU A 205 10.75 7.73 1.80
C GLU A 205 10.54 7.62 0.28
N ARG A 206 10.09 8.70 -0.36
CA ARG A 206 9.95 8.79 -1.82
C ARG A 206 11.25 8.55 -2.57
N ASP A 207 12.35 9.18 -2.15
CA ASP A 207 13.64 9.03 -2.83
C ASP A 207 14.11 7.58 -2.78
N LEU A 208 13.93 6.94 -1.63
CA LEU A 208 14.20 5.51 -1.46
C LEU A 208 13.32 4.66 -2.37
N MET A 209 11.99 4.87 -2.36
CA MET A 209 11.06 4.15 -3.23
C MET A 209 11.42 4.30 -4.72
N SER A 210 11.77 5.50 -5.17
CA SER A 210 12.17 5.76 -6.56
C SER A 210 13.50 5.09 -6.93
N ALA A 211 14.47 5.07 -6.00
CA ALA A 211 15.73 4.37 -6.19
C ALA A 211 15.51 2.86 -6.29
N MET A 212 14.63 2.31 -5.45
CA MET A 212 14.30 0.89 -5.44
C MET A 212 13.52 0.46 -6.69
N ALA A 213 12.59 1.27 -7.19
CA ALA A 213 11.93 1.02 -8.46
C ALA A 213 12.93 0.99 -9.64
N SER A 214 13.93 1.87 -9.62
CA SER A 214 15.00 1.88 -10.63
C SER A 214 15.91 0.66 -10.51
N PHE A 215 16.19 0.21 -9.29
CA PHE A 215 16.97 -0.99 -9.00
C PHE A 215 16.24 -2.25 -9.49
N GLU A 216 14.94 -2.36 -9.23
CA GLU A 216 14.11 -3.48 -9.67
C GLU A 216 14.12 -3.64 -11.20
N LEU A 217 14.03 -2.54 -11.95
CA LEU A 217 14.18 -2.55 -13.41
C LEU A 217 15.53 -3.13 -13.85
N MET A 218 16.61 -2.78 -13.15
CA MET A 218 17.96 -3.26 -13.46
C MET A 218 18.16 -4.74 -13.14
N VAL A 219 17.60 -5.23 -12.03
CA VAL A 219 17.70 -6.64 -11.61
C VAL A 219 16.87 -7.54 -12.53
N GLY A 220 15.64 -7.12 -12.86
CA GLY A 220 14.75 -7.87 -13.75
C GLY A 220 15.32 -8.06 -15.16
N GLU A 221 16.13 -7.13 -15.65
CA GLU A 221 16.81 -7.23 -16.95
C GLU A 221 18.01 -8.18 -16.98
N ARG A 222 18.65 -8.42 -15.81
CA ARG A 222 19.90 -9.20 -15.75
C ARG A 222 19.69 -10.66 -15.40
N ASP A 223 18.89 -10.94 -14.38
CA ASP A 223 18.84 -12.27 -13.75
C ASP A 223 17.44 -12.87 -13.65
N GLY A 224 16.40 -12.15 -14.09
CA GLY A 224 15.00 -12.60 -13.96
C GLY A 224 14.51 -12.69 -12.51
N GLU A 225 15.29 -12.15 -11.57
CA GLU A 225 14.96 -12.03 -10.15
C GLU A 225 14.00 -10.85 -9.93
N GLN A 226 13.11 -11.00 -8.94
CA GLN A 226 12.18 -9.96 -8.54
C GLN A 226 12.43 -9.55 -7.09
N MET A 227 12.28 -8.25 -6.83
CA MET A 227 12.39 -7.70 -5.50
C MET A 227 11.09 -7.96 -4.72
N VAL A 228 11.22 -8.56 -3.53
CA VAL A 228 10.08 -8.91 -2.68
C VAL A 228 9.84 -7.82 -1.64
N GLU A 229 10.91 -7.44 -0.95
CA GLU A 229 10.88 -6.46 0.13
C GLU A 229 12.26 -5.81 0.27
N PHE A 230 12.30 -4.62 0.87
CA PHE A 230 13.56 -3.97 1.20
C PHE A 230 13.42 -3.17 2.50
N ALA A 231 14.55 -2.93 3.15
CA ALA A 231 14.63 -2.11 4.35
C ALA A 231 15.86 -1.21 4.30
N GLY A 232 15.67 0.07 4.65
CA GLY A 232 16.74 1.05 4.77
C GLY A 232 17.17 1.23 6.22
N TYR A 233 18.48 1.30 6.46
CA TYR A 233 19.08 1.64 7.74
C TYR A 233 20.11 2.76 7.55
N LEU A 234 19.94 3.86 8.27
CA LEU A 234 20.93 4.93 8.31
C LEU A 234 21.91 4.64 9.45
N ASP A 235 23.19 4.41 9.15
CA ASP A 235 24.19 4.12 10.17
C ASP A 235 24.55 5.39 10.96
N PRO A 236 24.21 5.47 12.27
CA PRO A 236 24.47 6.64 13.09
C PRO A 236 25.95 6.76 13.49
N ASN A 237 26.76 5.71 13.32
CA ASN A 237 28.14 5.65 13.80
C ASN A 237 29.19 5.98 12.73
N SER A 238 28.77 6.28 11.50
CA SER A 238 29.67 6.63 10.41
C SER A 238 29.90 8.14 10.32
N ASP A 239 31.16 8.54 10.21
CA ASP A 239 31.57 9.94 9.98
C ASP A 239 30.99 10.52 8.67
N GLN A 240 30.66 9.64 7.71
CA GLN A 240 29.85 9.95 6.53
C GLN A 240 28.50 9.24 6.68
N LYS A 241 27.38 9.97 6.67
CA LYS A 241 26.04 9.36 6.76
C LYS A 241 25.84 8.34 5.62
N HIS A 242 25.95 7.04 5.93
CA HIS A 242 25.73 5.96 4.98
C HIS A 242 24.31 5.41 5.14
N LEU A 243 23.60 5.30 4.02
CA LEU A 243 22.35 4.56 3.93
C LEU A 243 22.66 3.14 3.47
N ILE A 244 22.38 2.16 4.32
CA ILE A 244 22.48 0.73 4.01
C ILE A 244 21.08 0.26 3.62
N ILE A 245 20.95 -0.37 2.45
CA ILE A 245 19.68 -0.93 1.99
C ILE A 245 19.83 -2.44 1.94
N PHE A 246 18.97 -3.13 2.68
CA PHE A 246 18.79 -4.57 2.61
C PHE A 246 17.69 -4.87 1.61
N VAL A 247 17.95 -5.78 0.67
CA VAL A 247 17.00 -6.13 -0.39
C VAL A 247 16.79 -7.64 -0.38
N GLU A 248 15.54 -8.07 -0.33
CA GLU A 248 15.15 -9.46 -0.52
C GLU A 248 14.79 -9.70 -1.98
N LEU A 249 15.51 -10.62 -2.62
CA LEU A 249 15.30 -11.02 -4.01
C LEU A 249 14.77 -12.45 -4.07
N SER A 250 13.80 -12.69 -4.95
CA SER A 250 13.25 -14.01 -5.24
C SER A 250 13.48 -14.41 -6.68
N LYS A 251 13.92 -15.66 -6.88
CA LYS A 251 14.08 -16.31 -8.19
C LYS A 251 12.80 -16.99 -8.69
N ASP A 252 11.84 -17.22 -7.79
CA ASP A 252 10.69 -18.12 -8.05
C ASP A 252 9.40 -17.37 -8.46
N CYS A 253 9.46 -16.06 -8.67
CA CYS A 253 8.31 -15.28 -9.10
C CYS A 253 8.32 -15.07 -10.62
N THR A 254 7.57 -15.91 -11.33
CA THR A 254 7.24 -15.76 -12.77
C THR A 254 6.23 -14.63 -13.02
N LEU A 255 6.32 -13.50 -12.29
CA LEU A 255 5.26 -12.49 -12.27
C LEU A 255 5.36 -11.44 -13.39
N LEU A 256 6.51 -11.27 -14.05
CA LEU A 256 6.74 -10.13 -14.96
C LEU A 256 7.27 -10.49 -16.37
N GLN A 257 7.43 -11.77 -16.72
CA GLN A 257 7.97 -12.12 -18.03
C GLN A 257 6.95 -12.08 -19.18
N SER A 258 5.63 -12.14 -18.90
CA SER A 258 4.62 -12.20 -19.97
C SER A 258 4.08 -10.85 -20.43
N GLU A 259 3.88 -9.86 -19.55
CA GLU A 259 3.23 -8.59 -19.93
C GLU A 259 4.19 -7.59 -20.59
N ARG A 260 5.45 -7.51 -20.14
CA ARG A 260 6.43 -6.56 -20.71
C ARG A 260 6.86 -6.89 -22.14
N MET A 261 6.70 -8.14 -22.57
CA MET A 261 7.11 -8.55 -23.91
C MET A 261 6.10 -8.13 -24.98
N GLU A 262 4.80 -8.08 -24.67
CA GLU A 262 3.78 -7.63 -25.64
C GLU A 262 3.71 -6.10 -25.76
N GLU A 263 3.84 -5.35 -24.67
CA GLU A 263 3.85 -3.87 -24.74
C GLU A 263 5.11 -3.32 -25.45
N SER A 264 6.27 -3.97 -25.26
CA SER A 264 7.52 -3.57 -25.94
C SER A 264 7.50 -3.86 -27.45
N ILE A 265 6.80 -4.90 -27.89
CA ILE A 265 6.65 -5.22 -29.33
C ILE A 265 5.69 -4.25 -30.02
N THR A 266 4.74 -3.67 -29.27
CA THR A 266 3.77 -2.71 -29.83
C THR A 266 4.37 -1.32 -29.99
N HIS A 267 5.31 -0.93 -29.14
CA HIS A 267 6.05 0.34 -29.25
C HIS A 267 7.17 0.35 -30.31
N LEU A 268 7.66 -0.82 -30.73
CA LEU A 268 8.69 -0.93 -31.79
C LEU A 268 8.10 -1.05 -33.22
N ARG A 269 6.76 -1.01 -33.37
CA ARG A 269 6.06 -1.11 -34.66
C ARG A 269 5.26 0.13 -35.06
N ARG A 270 5.54 1.30 -34.47
CA ARG A 270 5.02 2.59 -34.94
C ARG A 270 6.13 3.58 -35.24
#